data_AF-A0A3C0FP38-F1
#
_entry.id   AF-A0A3C0FP38-F1
#
_cell.length_a   1.000
_cell.length_b   1.000
_cell.length_c   1.000
_cell.angle_alpha   90.00
_cell.angle_beta   90.00
_cell.angle_gamma   90.00
#
_symmetry.space_group_name_H-M   'P 1'
#
loop_
_entity.id
_entity.type
_entity.pdbx_description
1 polymer ?
#
loop_
_entity_poly.entity_id
_entity_poly.type
_entity_poly.pdbx_seq_one_letter_code
_entity_poly.pdbx_strand_id
1 'polypeptide(L)' 'PPREEAIAAVAKCRAAGITVKMITGDHAITAGAIARQLGLGDGERVVSGHELDALDDEALRNVARQSHV' A
#
# COMPACT_ATOMS: atom_id res chain seq x y z
N PRO A 1 6.57 11.48 -8.98
CA PRO A 1 7.27 10.17 -9.13
C PRO A 1 7.94 9.81 -7.79
N PRO A 2 8.07 8.53 -7.44
CA PRO A 2 8.80 8.10 -6.25
C PRO A 2 10.26 8.53 -6.30
N ARG A 3 10.82 8.80 -5.12
CA ARG A 3 12.25 9.04 -4.95
C ARG A 3 13.03 7.73 -5.08
N GLU A 4 14.22 7.76 -5.65
CA GLU A 4 15.04 6.55 -5.86
C GLU A 4 15.38 5.86 -4.52
N GLU A 5 15.67 6.64 -3.48
CA GLU A 5 15.94 6.14 -2.14
C GLU A 5 14.72 5.41 -1.53
N ALA A 6 13.50 5.81 -1.89
CA ALA A 6 12.28 5.16 -1.42
C ALA A 6 12.11 3.79 -2.06
N ILE A 7 12.36 3.66 -3.37
CA ILE A 7 12.34 2.37 -4.08
C ILE A 7 13.35 1.41 -3.46
N ALA A 8 14.59 1.88 -3.23
CA ALA A 8 15.65 1.08 -2.62
C ALA A 8 15.32 0.65 -1.17
N ALA A 9 14.72 1.55 -0.38
CA ALA A 9 14.32 1.25 0.99
C ALA A 9 13.20 0.20 1.04
N VAL A 10 12.17 0.33 0.20
CA VAL A 10 11.09 -0.66 0.11
C VAL A 10 11.63 -2.03 -0.27
N ALA A 11 12.53 -2.10 -1.26
CA ALA A 11 13.16 -3.36 -1.66
C ALA A 11 13.94 -4.02 -0.52
N LYS A 12 14.73 -3.25 0.25
CA LYS A 12 15.47 -3.75 1.42
C LYS A 12 14.54 -4.29 2.51
N CYS A 13 13.48 -3.56 2.84
CA CYS A 13 12.48 -4.01 3.83
C CYS A 13 11.86 -5.35 3.40
N ARG A 14 11.44 -5.47 2.14
CA ARG A 14 10.84 -6.69 1.62
C ARG A 14 11.82 -7.87 1.62
N ALA A 15 13.08 -7.64 1.24
CA ALA A 15 14.12 -8.66 1.30
C ALA A 15 14.40 -9.15 2.74
N ALA A 16 14.15 -8.31 3.74
CA ALA A 16 14.23 -8.66 5.16
C ALA A 16 12.95 -9.31 5.73
N GLY A 17 11.93 -9.57 4.90
CA GLY A 17 10.65 -10.12 5.35
C GLY A 17 9.71 -9.10 6.02
N ILE A 18 10.00 -7.80 5.90
CA ILE A 18 9.17 -6.73 6.45
C ILE A 18 8.07 -6.37 5.45
N THR A 19 6.81 -6.43 5.87
CA THR A 19 5.68 -5.97 5.05
C THR A 19 5.61 -4.45 5.08
N VAL A 20 5.70 -3.83 3.90
CA VAL A 20 5.55 -2.39 3.73
C VAL A 20 4.16 -2.07 3.21
N LYS A 21 3.58 -0.97 3.71
CA LYS A 21 2.28 -0.45 3.29
C LYS A 21 2.41 1.04 2.98
N MET A 22 1.73 1.49 1.94
CA MET A 22 1.53 2.90 1.67
C MET A 22 0.24 3.36 2.36
N ILE A 23 0.24 4.57 2.91
CA ILE A 23 -0.95 5.28 3.37
C ILE A 23 -0.82 6.69 2.81
N THR A 24 -1.82 7.15 2.04
CA THR A 24 -1.79 8.44 1.37
C THR A 24 -3.19 9.04 1.27
N GLY A 25 -3.27 10.37 1.20
CA GLY A 25 -4.52 11.11 0.91
C GLY A 25 -4.79 11.30 -0.57
N ASP A 26 -3.96 10.71 -1.44
CA ASP A 26 -4.15 10.77 -2.89
C ASP A 26 -5.32 9.92 -3.37
N HIS A 27 -5.74 10.16 -4.61
CA HIS A 27 -6.77 9.36 -5.26
C HIS A 27 -6.25 7.94 -5.53
N ALA A 28 -7.13 6.94 -5.43
CA ALA A 28 -6.79 5.52 -5.52
C ALA A 28 -6.00 5.15 -6.79
N ILE A 29 -6.34 5.74 -7.94
CA ILE A 29 -5.64 5.53 -9.22
C ILE A 29 -4.17 5.97 -9.13
N THR A 30 -3.93 7.17 -8.57
CA THR A 30 -2.58 7.69 -8.37
C THR A 30 -1.81 6.85 -7.36
N ALA A 31 -2.44 6.52 -6.23
CA ALA A 31 -1.85 5.70 -5.19
C ALA A 31 -1.41 4.31 -5.73
N GLY A 32 -2.28 3.63 -6.49
CA GLY A 32 -1.96 2.36 -7.13
C GLY A 32 -0.79 2.46 -8.12
N ALA A 33 -0.76 3.52 -8.93
CA ALA A 33 0.34 3.74 -9.86
C ALA A 33 1.69 3.97 -9.15
N ILE A 34 1.71 4.75 -8.07
CA ILE A 34 2.92 5.00 -7.27
C ILE A 34 3.34 3.75 -6.50
N ALA A 35 2.38 2.99 -5.94
CA ALA A 35 2.65 1.75 -5.24
C ALA A 35 3.31 0.71 -6.15
N ARG A 36 2.84 0.57 -7.39
CA ARG A 36 3.47 -0.30 -8.40
C ARG A 36 4.91 0.11 -8.67
N GLN A 37 5.19 1.41 -8.77
CA GLN A 37 6.56 1.91 -8.98
C GLN A 37 7.48 1.67 -7.77
N LEU A 38 6.93 1.69 -6.55
CA LEU A 38 7.65 1.34 -5.32
C LEU A 38 7.81 -0.17 -5.11
N GLY A 39 7.15 -1.00 -5.92
CA GLY A 39 7.12 -2.46 -5.74
C GLY A 39 6.24 -2.88 -4.56
N LEU A 40 5.17 -2.15 -4.27
CA LEU A 40 4.16 -2.49 -3.26
C LEU A 40 2.97 -3.18 -3.95
N GLY A 41 3.15 -4.46 -4.30
CA GLY A 41 2.14 -5.24 -5.04
C GLY A 41 2.04 -4.89 -6.52
N ASP A 42 0.92 -5.26 -7.14
CA ASP A 42 0.57 -5.01 -8.54
C ASP A 42 -0.11 -3.64 -8.78
N GLY A 43 -0.48 -2.96 -7.68
CA GLY A 43 -1.23 -1.70 -7.72
C GLY A 43 -2.74 -1.89 -7.84
N GLU A 44 -3.25 -3.12 -7.76
CA GLU A 44 -4.69 -3.42 -7.89
C GLU A 44 -5.42 -3.47 -6.54
N ARG A 45 -4.70 -3.75 -5.45
CA ARG A 45 -5.26 -3.74 -4.09
C ARG A 45 -4.99 -2.42 -3.38
N VAL A 46 -5.75 -1.42 -3.77
CA VAL A 46 -5.83 -0.12 -3.10
C VAL A 46 -7.13 -0.06 -2.31
N VAL A 47 -7.05 0.31 -1.03
CA VAL A 47 -8.23 0.50 -0.19
C VAL A 47 -8.44 1.98 0.03
N SER A 48 -9.55 2.51 -0.44
CA SER A 48 -9.90 3.92 -0.26
C SER A 48 -10.33 4.21 1.18
N GLY A 49 -10.24 5.48 1.59
CA GLY A 49 -10.73 5.91 2.91
C GLY A 49 -12.22 5.60 3.11
N HIS A 50 -13.05 5.78 2.08
CA HIS A 50 -14.48 5.44 2.17
C HIS A 50 -14.71 3.94 2.37
N GLU A 51 -13.91 3.08 1.74
CA GLU A 51 -13.99 1.63 1.99
C GLU A 51 -13.55 1.30 3.42
N LEU A 52 -12.49 1.93 3.93
CA LEU A 52 -12.03 1.74 5.31
C LEU A 52 -13.08 2.16 6.34
N ASP A 53 -13.74 3.29 6.14
CA ASP A 53 -14.78 3.82 7.05
C ASP A 53 -16.01 2.89 7.14
N ALA A 54 -16.23 2.05 6.13
CA ALA A 54 -17.31 1.07 6.09
C ALA A 54 -16.97 -0.28 6.75
N LEU A 55 -15.71 -0.49 7.16
CA LEU A 55 -15.28 -1.76 7.77
C LEU A 55 -15.54 -1.78 9.26
N ASP A 56 -15.97 -2.94 9.77
CA ASP A 56 -15.84 -3.24 11.19
C ASP A 56 -14.39 -3.62 11.55
N ASP A 57 -14.14 -3.78 12.84
CA ASP A 57 -12.82 -4.14 13.37
C ASP A 57 -12.24 -5.45 12.80
N GLU A 58 -13.08 -6.44 12.53
CA GLU A 58 -12.62 -7.73 12.00
C GLU A 58 -12.24 -7.60 10.52
N ALA A 59 -13.09 -6.96 9.73
CA ALA A 59 -12.86 -6.67 8.34
C ALA A 59 -11.64 -5.76 8.17
N LEU A 60 -11.48 -4.73 9.00
CA LEU A 60 -10.31 -3.86 9.01
C LEU A 60 -9.03 -4.65 9.27
N ARG A 61 -9.02 -5.54 10.27
CA ARG A 61 -7.87 -6.42 10.55
C ARG A 61 -7.53 -7.32 9.36
N ASN A 62 -8.52 -7.83 8.64
CA ASN A 62 -8.31 -8.69 7.48
C ASN A 62 -7.76 -7.91 6.29
N VAL A 63 -8.39 -6.78 5.96
CA VAL A 63 -7.95 -5.87 4.90
C VAL A 63 -6.52 -5.39 5.16
N ALA A 64 -6.22 -4.97 6.40
CA ALA A 64 -4.88 -4.56 6.80
C ALA A 64 -3.84 -5.68 6.73
N ARG A 65 -4.19 -6.96 6.59
CA ARG A 65 -3.22 -8.04 6.31
C ARG A 65 -3.03 -8.28 4.81
N GLN A 66 -4.02 -7.95 3.99
CA GLN A 66 -4.11 -8.38 2.59
C GLN A 66 -3.82 -7.27 1.56
N SER A 67 -3.94 -6.00 1.95
CA SER A 67 -3.67 -4.83 1.10
C SER A 67 -2.26 -4.29 1.28
N HIS A 68 -1.77 -3.50 0.32
CA HIS A 68 -0.48 -2.82 0.41
C HIS A 68 -0.58 -1.29 0.27
N VAL A 69 -1.76 -0.78 -0.06
CA VAL A 69 -2.04 0.63 -0.37
C VAL A 69 -3.43 0.97 0.14
#